data_AF-A0A511R7I4-F1
#
_entry.id   AF-A0A511R7I4-F1
#
_cell.length_a   1.000
_cell.length_b   1.000
_cell.length_c   1.000
_cell.angle_alpha   90.00
_cell.angle_beta   90.00
_cell.angle_gamma   90.00
#
_symmetry.space_group_name_H-M   'P 1'
#
loop_
_entity.id
_entity.type
_entity.pdbx_description
1 polymer ?
#
loop_
_entity_poly.entity_id
_entity_poly.type
_entity_poly.pdbx_seq_one_letter_code
_entity_poly.pdbx_strand_id
1 'polypeptide(L)'
;MRGWWLIPLLGVGLAQTTGGSLNDLAGLRGVLNAPGELHLVVPQITPWALRLREWRTAGATTFYIPQEEARKYCGSANVPIRVLPGSVKQPVGFIVGQGGSLEGIALRGLGLIYDPGWAENDHIALWMGLSGPRTGRTWVEGSWTGSLSARVEFQVTERYLGDPQSGSYLFNHVWNGQVQDVRAQGYDPYRIYNGETLSLVEGSGTVRGDCTLRSITTTVEVGVDTSRTGRYTGTLGNNHTFSFDPGTGTETFRSVEYAATCGWFGCGWRGYYIYDLQGRYRGSGSGTQCGWNWCTEASISPRLFEIRKTGEEVTARIRPWLERTVWQPQGTFPVEPGGFVRVNGTAYQIPGLEGYGRRPQGVGIEWMRGEPYVSYLAQASGIMGGEVYRGQVVDLQEYCTKMR
;
A
#
# COMPACT_ATOMS: atom_id res chain seq x y z
N MET A 1 7.39 75.50 48.34
CA MET A 1 8.05 74.59 47.37
C MET A 1 7.76 73.16 47.77
N ARG A 2 7.60 72.28 46.78
CA ARG A 2 7.00 70.93 46.85
C ARG A 2 7.45 70.09 48.05
N GLY A 3 6.50 69.61 48.85
CA GLY A 3 6.67 68.52 49.81
C GLY A 3 5.63 67.43 49.53
N TRP A 4 6.11 66.26 49.12
CA TRP A 4 5.31 65.07 48.82
C TRP A 4 4.62 64.57 50.09
N TRP A 5 3.30 64.36 50.02
CA TRP A 5 2.57 63.51 50.95
C TRP A 5 2.51 62.10 50.35
N LEU A 6 3.34 61.20 50.89
CA LEU A 6 3.19 59.76 50.71
C LEU A 6 2.09 59.29 51.67
N ILE A 7 0.91 59.02 51.12
CA ILE A 7 -0.12 58.22 51.79
C ILE A 7 0.32 56.75 51.62
N PRO A 8 0.53 55.97 52.69
CA PRO A 8 0.69 54.53 52.56
C PRO A 8 -0.69 53.95 52.19
N LEU A 9 -0.85 53.60 50.91
CA LEU A 9 -1.91 52.70 50.49
C LEU A 9 -1.62 51.33 51.12
N LEU A 10 -2.44 50.96 52.10
CA LEU A 10 -2.62 49.59 52.57
C LEU A 10 -2.96 48.72 51.35
N GLY A 11 -1.94 48.07 50.81
CA GLY A 11 -2.10 47.01 49.82
C GLY A 11 -2.72 45.81 50.49
N VAL A 12 -4.05 45.67 50.39
CA VAL A 12 -4.73 44.39 50.56
C VAL A 12 -4.30 43.52 49.38
N GLY A 13 -3.30 42.67 49.60
CA GLY A 13 -2.95 41.64 48.63
C GLY A 13 -4.12 40.67 48.52
N LEU A 14 -4.96 40.83 47.50
CA LEU A 14 -5.91 39.80 47.10
C LEU A 14 -5.09 38.61 46.62
N ALA A 15 -5.04 37.54 47.41
CA ALA A 15 -4.50 36.26 46.98
C ALA A 15 -5.19 35.86 45.66
N GLN A 16 -4.42 35.73 44.57
CA GLN A 16 -4.95 35.32 43.28
C GLN A 16 -5.49 33.89 43.40
N THR A 17 -6.80 33.73 43.25
CA THR A 17 -7.43 32.41 43.15
C THR A 17 -7.10 31.83 41.77
N THR A 18 -6.63 30.58 41.74
CA THR A 18 -6.32 29.84 40.50
C THR A 18 -7.07 28.51 40.52
N GLY A 19 -7.59 28.05 39.37
CA GLY A 19 -8.37 26.81 39.31
C GLY A 19 -8.50 26.22 37.91
N GLY A 20 -8.96 24.97 37.82
CA GLY A 20 -9.12 24.23 36.57
C GLY A 20 -9.87 22.90 36.70
N SER A 21 -10.01 22.16 35.60
CA SER A 21 -10.60 20.80 35.56
C SER A 21 -9.52 19.73 35.49
N LEU A 22 -9.74 18.61 36.18
CA LEU A 22 -8.92 17.41 36.12
C LEU A 22 -9.65 16.36 35.29
N ASN A 23 -9.07 16.01 34.15
CA ASN A 23 -9.66 15.08 33.19
C ASN A 23 -8.95 13.71 33.16
N ASP A 24 -7.84 13.56 33.89
CA ASP A 24 -7.05 12.34 33.98
C ASP A 24 -6.47 12.10 35.40
N LEU A 25 -5.98 10.87 35.64
CA LEU A 25 -5.40 10.48 36.95
C LEU A 25 -4.08 11.20 37.21
N ALA A 26 -3.28 11.47 36.18
CA ALA A 26 -1.98 12.10 36.33
C ALA A 26 -2.12 13.53 36.88
N GLY A 27 -3.08 14.30 36.36
CA GLY A 27 -3.42 15.62 36.87
C GLY A 27 -3.95 15.55 38.29
N LEU A 28 -4.89 14.63 38.59
CA LEU A 28 -5.42 14.44 39.94
C LEU A 28 -4.33 14.05 40.94
N ARG A 29 -3.43 13.15 40.55
CA ARG A 29 -2.28 12.72 41.35
C ARG A 29 -1.27 13.85 41.57
N GLY A 30 -1.01 14.67 40.55
CA GLY A 30 -0.17 15.87 40.67
C GLY A 30 -0.73 16.86 41.69
N VAL A 31 -2.05 17.05 41.72
CA VAL A 31 -2.73 17.90 42.70
C VAL A 31 -2.73 17.27 44.10
N LEU A 32 -3.07 15.99 44.22
CA LEU A 32 -3.12 15.27 45.50
C LEU A 32 -1.75 15.00 46.13
N ASN A 33 -0.65 15.09 45.37
CA ASN A 33 0.71 15.00 45.91
C ASN A 33 1.23 16.32 46.51
N ALA A 34 0.40 17.35 46.62
CA ALA A 34 0.77 18.60 47.27
C ALA A 34 1.02 18.41 48.78
N PRO A 35 1.99 19.12 49.40
CA PRO A 35 2.24 19.04 50.83
C PRO A 35 1.02 19.55 51.62
N GLY A 36 0.55 18.79 52.61
CA GLY A 36 -0.61 19.14 53.43
C GLY A 36 -1.33 17.94 54.05
N GLU A 37 -2.47 18.19 54.67
CA GLU A 37 -3.47 17.21 55.14
C GLU A 37 -4.64 17.12 54.17
N LEU A 38 -5.16 15.91 53.94
CA LEU A 38 -6.29 15.67 53.02
C LEU A 38 -7.59 15.50 53.80
N HIS A 39 -8.59 16.33 53.55
CA HIS A 39 -9.93 16.22 54.12
C HIS A 39 -10.93 15.85 53.02
N LEU A 40 -11.59 14.70 53.14
CA LEU A 40 -12.57 14.22 52.15
C LEU A 40 -13.98 14.23 52.73
N VAL A 41 -14.84 15.10 52.21
CA VAL A 41 -16.27 15.17 52.51
C VAL A 41 -17.01 14.33 51.48
N VAL A 42 -17.50 13.17 51.87
CA VAL A 42 -18.09 12.18 50.96
C VAL A 42 -19.37 11.56 51.55
N PRO A 43 -20.37 11.18 50.71
CA PRO A 43 -21.57 10.51 51.20
C PRO A 43 -21.28 9.15 51.83
N GLN A 44 -20.21 8.47 51.40
CA GLN A 44 -19.73 7.19 51.93
C GLN A 44 -18.24 7.00 51.61
N ILE A 45 -17.53 6.19 52.40
CA ILE A 45 -16.12 5.85 52.13
C ILE A 45 -16.09 4.67 51.15
N THR A 46 -15.75 4.95 49.89
CA THR A 46 -15.62 3.93 48.85
C THR A 46 -14.19 3.35 48.80
N PRO A 47 -13.99 2.16 48.18
CA PRO A 47 -12.64 1.62 47.94
C PRO A 47 -11.75 2.60 47.19
N TRP A 48 -12.33 3.39 46.27
CA TRP A 48 -11.62 4.44 45.56
C TRP A 48 -11.17 5.58 46.47
N ALA A 49 -12.05 6.09 47.34
CA ALA A 49 -11.70 7.13 48.31
C ALA A 49 -10.58 6.68 49.27
N LEU A 50 -10.51 5.38 49.58
CA LEU A 50 -9.40 4.77 50.31
C LEU A 50 -8.10 4.69 49.50
N ARG A 51 -8.16 4.53 48.17
CA ARG A 51 -6.95 4.61 47.33
C ARG A 51 -6.44 6.04 47.19
N LEU A 52 -7.32 7.05 47.13
CA LEU A 52 -6.92 8.46 47.07
C LEU A 52 -6.04 8.86 48.26
N ARG A 53 -6.25 8.27 49.44
CA ARG A 53 -5.44 8.49 50.65
C ARG A 53 -3.97 8.06 50.49
N GLU A 54 -3.69 7.15 49.55
CA GLU A 54 -2.34 6.59 49.33
C GLU A 54 -1.48 7.53 48.49
N TRP A 55 -2.09 8.55 47.88
CA TRP A 55 -1.39 9.57 47.11
C TRP A 55 -0.87 10.65 48.08
N ARG A 56 0.40 11.03 47.92
CA ARG A 56 1.22 11.59 48.98
C ARG A 56 0.80 13.01 49.40
N THR A 57 -0.07 13.09 50.39
CA THR A 57 -0.15 14.25 51.27
C THR A 57 0.76 14.01 52.48
N ALA A 58 1.52 15.03 52.90
CA ALA A 58 2.51 14.91 53.97
C ALA A 58 1.88 14.67 55.38
N GLY A 59 0.56 14.79 55.51
CA GLY A 59 -0.21 14.62 56.74
C GLY A 59 -1.35 13.60 56.65
N ALA A 60 -2.16 13.50 57.71
CA ALA A 60 -3.23 12.51 57.80
C ALA A 60 -4.37 12.81 56.80
N THR A 61 -5.06 11.75 56.33
CA THR A 61 -6.33 11.88 55.60
C THR A 61 -7.51 11.74 56.57
N THR A 62 -8.39 12.75 56.62
CA THR A 62 -9.60 12.74 57.43
C THR A 62 -10.85 12.65 56.56
N PHE A 63 -11.73 11.69 56.85
CA PHE A 63 -13.01 11.53 56.16
C PHE A 63 -14.14 12.19 56.94
N TYR A 64 -15.03 12.91 56.25
CA TYR A 64 -16.23 13.50 56.80
C TYR A 64 -17.44 12.85 56.12
N ILE A 65 -18.27 12.18 56.91
CA ILE A 65 -19.42 11.42 56.42
C ILE A 65 -20.70 11.74 57.22
N PRO A 66 -21.90 11.60 56.62
CA PRO A 66 -23.16 11.79 57.33
C PRO A 66 -23.34 10.85 58.53
N GLN A 67 -24.10 11.27 59.54
CA GLN A 67 -24.47 10.43 60.70
C GLN A 67 -25.05 9.06 60.31
N GLU A 68 -25.93 9.02 59.29
CA GLU A 68 -26.55 7.78 58.82
C GLU A 68 -25.51 6.75 58.34
N GLU A 69 -24.45 7.25 57.72
CA GLU A 69 -23.37 6.43 57.18
C GLU A 69 -22.34 6.08 58.26
N ALA A 70 -22.06 7.00 59.19
CA ALA A 70 -21.08 6.84 60.27
C ALA A 70 -21.33 5.60 61.15
N ARG A 71 -22.60 5.20 61.33
CA ARG A 71 -22.98 4.00 62.10
C ARG A 71 -22.27 2.74 61.61
N LYS A 72 -22.07 2.60 60.30
CA LYS A 72 -21.44 1.41 59.69
C LYS A 72 -19.96 1.28 60.06
N TYR A 73 -19.34 2.37 60.50
CA TYR A 73 -17.91 2.45 60.80
C TYR A 73 -17.62 2.35 62.30
N CYS A 74 -18.64 2.27 63.18
CA CYS A 74 -18.44 2.03 64.61
C CYS A 74 -17.72 0.69 64.84
N GLY A 75 -16.43 0.74 65.22
CA GLY A 75 -15.55 -0.42 65.34
C GLY A 75 -14.37 -0.43 64.36
N SER A 76 -14.34 0.52 63.40
CA SER A 76 -13.19 0.74 62.53
C SER A 76 -12.06 1.41 63.32
N ALA A 77 -11.06 0.64 63.74
CA ALA A 77 -9.83 1.21 64.26
C ALA A 77 -9.00 1.77 63.09
N ASN A 78 -8.40 2.96 63.30
CA ASN A 78 -7.36 3.55 62.44
C ASN A 78 -7.80 4.41 61.23
N VAL A 79 -9.09 4.70 61.02
CA VAL A 79 -9.53 5.69 60.00
C VAL A 79 -9.97 6.98 60.70
N PRO A 80 -9.34 8.15 60.45
CA PRO A 80 -9.78 9.41 61.03
C PRO A 80 -11.12 9.82 60.39
N ILE A 81 -12.22 9.58 61.10
CA ILE A 81 -13.58 9.84 60.63
C ILE A 81 -14.24 10.90 61.53
N ARG A 82 -14.75 11.95 60.91
CA ARG A 82 -15.54 13.02 61.49
C ARG A 82 -17.00 12.88 61.05
N VAL A 83 -17.93 12.98 61.98
CA VAL A 83 -19.35 12.73 61.71
C VAL A 83 -20.10 14.06 61.51
N LEU A 84 -20.77 14.19 60.35
CA LEU A 84 -21.52 15.37 59.97
C LEU A 84 -23.01 15.27 60.35
N PRO A 85 -23.65 16.31 60.90
CA PRO A 85 -25.05 16.31 61.34
C PRO A 85 -26.09 16.34 60.21
N GLY A 86 -25.68 16.13 58.94
CA GLY A 86 -26.57 16.18 57.78
C GLY A 86 -26.02 15.41 56.58
N SER A 87 -26.73 15.47 55.45
CA SER A 87 -26.35 14.80 54.20
C SER A 87 -25.26 15.55 53.44
N VAL A 88 -24.39 14.83 52.74
CA VAL A 88 -23.44 15.42 51.80
C VAL A 88 -24.14 15.70 50.47
N LYS A 89 -24.26 16.97 50.07
CA LYS A 89 -24.90 17.36 48.81
C LYS A 89 -24.04 17.07 47.59
N GLN A 90 -22.72 17.19 47.76
CA GLN A 90 -21.74 16.87 46.71
C GLN A 90 -20.41 16.47 47.35
N PRO A 91 -19.67 15.51 46.76
CA PRO A 91 -18.34 15.17 47.24
C PRO A 91 -17.36 16.32 47.05
N VAL A 92 -16.61 16.65 48.11
CA VAL A 92 -15.60 17.71 48.11
C VAL A 92 -14.36 17.24 48.87
N GLY A 93 -13.17 17.56 48.36
CA GLY A 93 -11.88 17.28 48.98
C GLY A 93 -11.13 18.58 49.28
N PHE A 94 -10.30 18.59 50.31
CA PHE A 94 -9.45 19.73 50.66
C PHE A 94 -8.04 19.28 51.00
N ILE A 95 -7.04 19.98 50.47
CA ILE A 95 -5.63 19.84 50.84
C ILE A 95 -5.24 21.12 51.60
N VAL A 96 -4.91 21.00 52.88
CA VAL A 96 -4.61 22.14 53.76
C VAL A 96 -3.14 22.09 54.20
N GLY A 97 -2.44 23.23 54.13
CA GLY A 97 -1.05 23.33 54.59
C GLY A 97 -0.89 23.07 56.10
N GLN A 98 0.27 22.54 56.52
CA GLN A 98 0.56 22.37 57.95
C GLN A 98 0.70 23.74 58.65
N GLY A 99 0.04 23.93 59.79
CA GLY A 99 0.26 25.10 60.66
C GLY A 99 -0.82 26.19 60.60
N GLY A 100 -2.00 25.94 60.02
CA GLY A 100 -3.14 26.86 60.12
C GLY A 100 -3.15 28.01 59.12
N SER A 101 -2.40 27.91 58.00
CA SER A 101 -2.60 28.82 56.88
C SER A 101 -3.98 28.58 56.24
N LEU A 102 -4.69 29.65 55.90
CA LEU A 102 -5.95 29.59 55.17
C LEU A 102 -5.76 29.15 53.70
N GLU A 103 -4.51 29.08 53.22
CA GLU A 103 -4.16 28.69 51.86
C GLU A 103 -4.20 27.16 51.67
N GLY A 104 -4.98 26.70 50.68
CA GLY A 104 -5.17 25.28 50.37
C GLY A 104 -5.79 25.01 49.00
N ILE A 105 -5.97 23.74 48.66
CA ILE A 105 -6.60 23.28 47.41
C ILE A 105 -7.95 22.64 47.71
N ALA A 106 -9.03 23.10 47.08
CA ALA A 106 -10.34 22.46 47.10
C ALA A 106 -10.56 21.63 45.83
N LEU A 107 -11.14 20.44 45.97
CA LEU A 107 -11.51 19.50 44.90
C LEU A 107 -13.02 19.27 44.95
N ARG A 108 -13.70 19.20 43.81
CA ARG A 108 -15.16 19.02 43.76
C ARG A 108 -15.54 18.10 42.61
N GLY A 109 -16.37 17.09 42.88
CA GLY A 109 -16.93 16.23 41.82
C GLY A 109 -17.05 14.76 42.19
N LEU A 110 -17.75 14.01 41.34
CA LEU A 110 -18.04 12.59 41.57
C LEU A 110 -16.79 11.69 41.47
N GLY A 111 -15.72 12.17 40.83
CA GLY A 111 -14.43 11.45 40.77
C GLY A 111 -13.72 11.32 42.12
N LEU A 112 -14.23 11.94 43.19
CA LEU A 112 -13.74 11.73 44.56
C LEU A 112 -14.31 10.47 45.24
N ILE A 113 -15.39 9.91 44.68
CA ILE A 113 -16.07 8.72 45.24
C ILE A 113 -16.14 7.55 44.27
N TYR A 114 -16.13 7.81 42.97
CA TYR A 114 -16.05 6.79 41.94
C TYR A 114 -14.66 6.81 41.31
N ASP A 115 -14.03 5.63 41.22
CA ASP A 115 -12.82 5.48 40.41
C ASP A 115 -13.18 5.92 38.99
N PRO A 116 -12.58 7.00 38.48
CA PRO A 116 -12.91 7.50 37.16
C PRO A 116 -12.44 6.55 36.05
N GLY A 117 -11.69 5.50 36.37
CA GLY A 117 -11.26 4.47 35.43
C GLY A 117 -10.29 4.99 34.37
N TRP A 118 -9.64 6.13 34.63
CA TRP A 118 -8.58 6.62 33.76
C TRP A 118 -7.35 5.68 33.89
N ALA A 119 -6.45 5.67 32.93
CA ALA A 119 -5.13 5.06 33.06
C ALA A 119 -4.13 6.06 32.48
N GLU A 120 -2.96 6.21 33.13
CA GLU A 120 -2.01 7.29 32.83
C GLU A 120 -1.39 7.19 31.41
N ASN A 121 -1.46 6.06 30.66
CA ASN A 121 -0.69 5.90 29.41
C ASN A 121 -1.27 4.90 28.35
N ASP A 122 -2.56 4.95 28.00
CA ASP A 122 -3.13 4.01 26.99
C ASP A 122 -2.97 4.51 25.54
N HIS A 123 -1.73 4.74 25.11
CA HIS A 123 -1.42 4.86 23.69
C HIS A 123 -1.21 3.47 23.08
N ILE A 124 -1.95 3.16 22.02
CA ILE A 124 -1.80 1.90 21.28
C ILE A 124 -1.26 2.22 19.88
N ALA A 125 -0.35 1.38 19.39
CA ALA A 125 0.26 1.47 18.06
C ALA A 125 0.65 0.05 17.61
N LEU A 126 -0.27 -0.68 16.99
CA LEU A 126 -0.04 -2.07 16.57
C LEU A 126 -0.92 -2.50 15.40
N TRP A 127 -0.49 -3.56 14.70
CA TRP A 127 -1.29 -4.23 13.68
C TRP A 127 -2.32 -5.17 14.31
N MET A 128 -3.56 -5.06 13.86
CA MET A 128 -4.70 -5.88 14.30
C MET A 128 -5.42 -6.47 13.08
N GLY A 129 -6.09 -7.59 13.26
CA GLY A 129 -6.96 -8.17 12.23
C GLY A 129 -8.26 -7.36 12.08
N LEU A 130 -8.89 -7.45 10.91
CA LEU A 130 -10.25 -6.97 10.70
C LEU A 130 -11.21 -8.15 10.55
N SER A 131 -12.33 -8.09 11.25
CA SER A 131 -13.47 -8.98 11.06
C SER A 131 -14.51 -8.29 10.19
N GLY A 132 -14.81 -8.89 9.04
CA GLY A 132 -15.75 -8.36 8.07
C GLY A 132 -15.79 -9.18 6.77
N PRO A 133 -16.46 -8.66 5.73
CA PRO A 133 -16.69 -9.40 4.48
C PRO A 133 -15.42 -9.62 3.64
N ARG A 134 -14.33 -8.90 3.92
CA ARG A 134 -13.03 -9.04 3.26
C ARG A 134 -11.95 -9.29 4.29
N THR A 135 -11.02 -10.20 3.99
CA THR A 135 -9.81 -10.39 4.80
C THR A 135 -9.02 -9.09 4.83
N GLY A 136 -8.83 -8.56 6.02
CA GLY A 136 -8.20 -7.27 6.23
C GLY A 136 -7.35 -7.25 7.49
N ARG A 137 -6.45 -6.27 7.52
CA ARG A 137 -5.69 -5.90 8.71
C ARG A 137 -5.68 -4.39 8.83
N THR A 138 -5.42 -3.91 10.03
CA THR A 138 -5.32 -2.48 10.29
C THR A 138 -4.21 -2.16 11.27
N TRP A 139 -3.50 -1.06 11.03
CA TRP A 139 -2.62 -0.45 12.03
C TRP A 139 -3.46 0.54 12.83
N VAL A 140 -3.68 0.23 14.10
CA VAL A 140 -4.43 1.10 15.02
C VAL A 140 -3.44 1.94 15.79
N GLU A 141 -3.65 3.25 15.74
CA GLU A 141 -2.82 4.23 16.43
C GLU A 141 -3.68 5.30 17.10
N GLY A 142 -3.34 5.64 18.33
CA GLY A 142 -3.94 6.75 19.06
C GLY A 142 -4.05 6.46 20.55
N SER A 143 -4.92 7.21 21.22
CA SER A 143 -5.22 7.01 22.63
C SER A 143 -6.57 6.34 22.80
N TRP A 144 -6.64 5.33 23.66
CA TRP A 144 -7.91 4.70 24.04
C TRP A 144 -8.89 5.70 24.69
N THR A 145 -8.36 6.76 25.32
CA THR A 145 -9.15 7.81 25.98
C THR A 145 -9.47 8.98 25.05
N GLY A 146 -8.75 9.09 23.93
CA GLY A 146 -8.91 10.13 22.92
C GLY A 146 -9.57 9.58 21.67
N SER A 147 -8.92 9.82 20.52
CA SER A 147 -9.31 9.23 19.25
C SER A 147 -8.33 8.14 18.84
N LEU A 148 -8.87 7.05 18.34
CA LEU A 148 -8.14 6.03 17.62
C LEU A 148 -8.31 6.22 16.11
N SER A 149 -7.22 6.04 15.39
CA SER A 149 -7.19 5.99 13.93
C SER A 149 -6.74 4.60 13.48
N ALA A 150 -7.28 4.15 12.36
CA ALA A 150 -7.05 2.83 11.80
C ALA A 150 -6.63 2.96 10.34
N ARG A 151 -5.36 2.68 10.03
CA ARG A 151 -4.90 2.52 8.65
C ARG A 151 -5.28 1.12 8.18
N VAL A 152 -6.16 1.02 7.18
CA VAL A 152 -6.74 -0.26 6.75
C VAL A 152 -6.06 -0.77 5.47
N GLU A 153 -5.76 -2.07 5.46
CA GLU A 153 -5.28 -2.79 4.30
C GLU A 153 -6.14 -4.03 4.06
N PHE A 154 -6.57 -4.25 2.82
CA PHE A 154 -7.25 -5.49 2.44
C PHE A 154 -6.33 -6.41 1.68
N GLN A 155 -6.52 -7.71 1.90
CA GLN A 155 -5.86 -8.72 1.11
C GLN A 155 -6.50 -8.74 -0.29
N VAL A 156 -5.68 -8.61 -1.32
CA VAL A 156 -6.10 -8.72 -2.72
C VAL A 156 -5.15 -9.65 -3.48
N THR A 157 -5.71 -10.42 -4.41
CA THR A 157 -4.93 -11.19 -5.38
C THR A 157 -4.75 -10.33 -6.61
N GLU A 158 -3.51 -9.99 -6.93
CA GLU A 158 -3.17 -9.26 -8.14
C GLU A 158 -2.45 -10.18 -9.13
N ARG A 159 -2.76 -9.99 -10.42
CA ARG A 159 -2.02 -10.61 -11.52
C ARG A 159 -0.88 -9.68 -11.94
N TYR A 160 0.29 -10.25 -12.11
CA TYR A 160 1.48 -9.52 -12.56
C TYR A 160 2.27 -10.37 -13.55
N LEU A 161 3.16 -9.71 -14.31
CA LEU A 161 4.07 -10.38 -15.24
C LEU A 161 5.30 -10.89 -14.48
N GLY A 162 5.54 -12.19 -14.54
CA GLY A 162 6.74 -12.81 -14.00
C GLY A 162 7.97 -12.61 -14.88
N ASP A 163 9.05 -13.30 -14.52
CA ASP A 163 10.29 -13.27 -15.29
C ASP A 163 10.12 -13.97 -16.66
N PRO A 164 10.75 -13.43 -17.72
CA PRO A 164 10.59 -13.95 -19.07
C PRO A 164 11.15 -15.37 -19.19
N GLN A 165 10.33 -16.28 -19.73
CA GLN A 165 10.71 -17.65 -20.04
C GLN A 165 11.03 -17.77 -21.53
N SER A 166 12.14 -18.42 -21.85
CA SER A 166 12.60 -18.60 -23.24
C SER A 166 12.12 -19.92 -23.81
N GLY A 167 11.63 -19.91 -25.06
CA GLY A 167 11.30 -21.11 -25.82
C GLY A 167 11.67 -20.93 -27.29
N SER A 168 12.23 -21.97 -27.90
CA SER A 168 12.60 -21.98 -29.32
C SER A 168 11.65 -22.88 -30.10
N TYR A 169 11.20 -22.38 -31.24
CA TYR A 169 10.20 -23.00 -32.10
C TYR A 169 10.75 -23.04 -33.52
N LEU A 170 10.58 -24.19 -34.17
CA LEU A 170 10.95 -24.39 -35.56
C LEU A 170 9.67 -24.65 -36.36
N PHE A 171 9.39 -23.78 -37.31
CA PHE A 171 8.26 -23.90 -38.21
C PHE A 171 8.76 -24.32 -39.59
N ASN A 172 8.33 -25.49 -40.06
CA ASN A 172 8.61 -25.98 -41.43
C ASN A 172 7.64 -25.39 -42.47
N HIS A 173 7.05 -24.23 -42.15
CA HIS A 173 6.15 -23.44 -42.97
C HIS A 173 6.29 -21.98 -42.54
N VAL A 174 5.73 -21.05 -43.32
CA VAL A 174 5.69 -19.64 -42.92
C VAL A 174 4.86 -19.51 -41.63
N TRP A 175 5.51 -19.06 -40.56
CA TRP A 175 4.86 -18.85 -39.27
C TRP A 175 3.70 -17.84 -39.39
N ASN A 176 2.66 -18.03 -38.59
CA ASN A 176 1.48 -17.16 -38.56
C ASN A 176 1.66 -15.91 -37.66
N GLY A 177 2.84 -15.71 -37.07
CA GLY A 177 3.11 -14.59 -36.19
C GLY A 177 2.62 -14.77 -34.75
N GLN A 178 2.25 -15.99 -34.32
CA GLN A 178 1.76 -16.25 -32.97
C GLN A 178 2.52 -17.38 -32.26
N VAL A 179 2.88 -17.15 -31.00
CA VAL A 179 3.41 -18.18 -30.10
C VAL A 179 2.57 -18.13 -28.83
N GLN A 180 1.99 -19.26 -28.42
CA GLN A 180 1.06 -19.31 -27.28
C GLN A 180 -0.07 -18.28 -27.47
N ASP A 181 -0.42 -17.51 -26.44
CA ASP A 181 -1.52 -16.54 -26.45
C ASP A 181 -1.10 -15.14 -26.93
N VAL A 182 0.10 -15.01 -27.53
CA VAL A 182 0.68 -13.71 -27.90
C VAL A 182 1.05 -13.65 -29.38
N ARG A 183 0.91 -12.47 -29.97
CA ARG A 183 1.19 -12.19 -31.37
C ARG A 183 2.40 -11.28 -31.52
N ALA A 184 3.28 -11.57 -32.48
CA ALA A 184 4.35 -10.69 -32.89
C ALA A 184 3.81 -9.44 -33.58
N GLN A 185 4.11 -8.29 -32.99
CA GLN A 185 3.72 -6.99 -33.52
C GLN A 185 4.64 -6.59 -34.67
N GLY A 186 4.06 -6.21 -35.81
CA GLY A 186 4.83 -5.81 -37.00
C GLY A 186 5.42 -6.98 -37.79
N TYR A 187 4.98 -8.21 -37.52
CA TYR A 187 5.35 -9.38 -38.32
C TYR A 187 4.72 -9.32 -39.72
N ASP A 188 5.56 -9.48 -40.75
CA ASP A 188 5.17 -9.58 -42.16
C ASP A 188 5.61 -10.96 -42.70
N PRO A 189 4.66 -11.83 -43.13
CA PRO A 189 4.99 -13.16 -43.60
C PRO A 189 5.87 -13.16 -44.86
N TYR A 190 5.85 -12.12 -45.69
CA TYR A 190 6.61 -12.03 -46.93
C TYR A 190 8.02 -11.47 -46.74
N ARG A 191 8.31 -10.89 -45.57
CA ARG A 191 9.64 -10.39 -45.25
C ARG A 191 10.59 -11.54 -44.86
N ILE A 192 11.84 -11.42 -45.31
CA ILE A 192 12.94 -12.27 -44.86
C ILE A 192 13.55 -11.62 -43.61
N TYR A 193 13.56 -12.37 -42.51
CA TYR A 193 14.16 -11.98 -41.25
C TYR A 193 15.49 -12.70 -41.07
N ASN A 194 16.49 -12.02 -40.52
CA ASN A 194 17.83 -12.51 -40.27
C ASN A 194 18.27 -12.26 -38.81
N GLY A 195 17.38 -12.54 -37.86
CA GLY A 195 17.62 -12.40 -36.44
C GLY A 195 17.02 -11.14 -35.81
N GLU A 196 16.07 -10.46 -36.47
CA GLU A 196 15.41 -9.30 -35.86
C GLU A 196 14.49 -9.69 -34.70
N THR A 197 14.36 -8.77 -33.75
CA THR A 197 13.49 -8.93 -32.59
C THR A 197 12.18 -8.18 -32.78
N LEU A 198 11.04 -8.84 -32.56
CA LEU A 198 9.71 -8.24 -32.54
C LEU A 198 9.07 -8.37 -31.16
N SER A 199 8.24 -7.40 -30.77
CA SER A 199 7.48 -7.46 -29.52
C SER A 199 6.35 -8.48 -29.62
N LEU A 200 6.15 -9.27 -28.55
CA LEU A 200 5.02 -10.18 -28.40
C LEU A 200 3.95 -9.55 -27.53
N VAL A 201 2.74 -9.45 -28.07
CA VAL A 201 1.62 -8.70 -27.47
C VAL A 201 0.38 -9.57 -27.41
N GLU A 202 -0.37 -9.48 -26.31
CA GLU A 202 -1.69 -10.10 -26.18
C GLU A 202 -2.75 -9.37 -27.01
N GLY A 203 -3.90 -10.02 -27.21
CA GLY A 203 -5.07 -9.38 -27.84
C GLY A 203 -5.57 -8.13 -27.10
N SER A 204 -5.26 -7.99 -25.80
CA SER A 204 -5.56 -6.81 -24.98
C SER A 204 -4.61 -5.61 -25.23
N GLY A 205 -3.51 -5.81 -25.96
CA GLY A 205 -2.46 -4.81 -26.16
C GLY A 205 -1.33 -4.84 -25.11
N THR A 206 -1.39 -5.73 -24.12
CA THR A 206 -0.31 -5.88 -23.13
C THR A 206 0.91 -6.57 -23.75
N VAL A 207 2.08 -5.93 -23.66
CA VAL A 207 3.36 -6.53 -24.09
C VAL A 207 3.78 -7.60 -23.09
N ARG A 208 3.89 -8.85 -23.55
CA ARG A 208 4.30 -10.01 -22.75
C ARG A 208 5.78 -10.36 -22.91
N GLY A 209 6.45 -9.76 -23.89
CA GLY A 209 7.89 -9.96 -24.12
C GLY A 209 8.24 -9.76 -25.58
N ASP A 210 9.16 -10.57 -26.09
CA ASP A 210 9.77 -10.42 -27.41
C ASP A 210 10.08 -11.76 -28.07
N CYS A 211 10.24 -11.78 -29.39
CA CYS A 211 10.77 -12.91 -30.12
C CYS A 211 11.85 -12.49 -31.11
N THR A 212 12.89 -13.31 -31.23
CA THR A 212 13.89 -13.23 -32.30
C THR A 212 13.49 -14.15 -33.44
N LEU A 213 13.47 -13.60 -34.65
CA LEU A 213 12.99 -14.28 -35.86
C LEU A 213 14.11 -14.49 -36.87
N ARG A 214 14.20 -15.69 -37.40
CA ARG A 214 15.09 -16.02 -38.51
C ARG A 214 14.34 -16.82 -39.56
N SER A 215 14.29 -16.30 -40.77
CA SER A 215 13.68 -16.98 -41.91
C SER A 215 14.59 -18.09 -42.40
N ILE A 216 14.00 -19.28 -42.58
CA ILE A 216 14.63 -20.37 -43.32
C ILE A 216 14.27 -20.17 -44.78
N THR A 217 15.29 -20.08 -45.63
CA THR A 217 15.11 -19.84 -47.05
C THR A 217 15.71 -20.96 -47.89
N THR A 218 15.15 -21.14 -49.07
CA THR A 218 15.68 -22.03 -50.09
C THR A 218 15.74 -21.31 -51.42
N THR A 219 16.72 -21.65 -52.24
CA THR A 219 16.83 -21.13 -53.61
C THR A 219 16.02 -22.04 -54.52
N VAL A 220 15.04 -21.46 -55.20
CA VAL A 220 14.22 -22.18 -56.19
C VAL A 220 14.47 -21.64 -57.59
N GLU A 221 14.50 -22.53 -58.56
CA GLU A 221 14.50 -22.16 -59.96
C GLU A 221 13.10 -21.72 -60.38
N VAL A 222 12.98 -20.53 -60.97
CA VAL A 222 11.69 -19.95 -61.37
C VAL A 222 11.55 -19.74 -62.87
N GLY A 223 12.62 -19.90 -63.62
CA GLY A 223 12.58 -19.81 -65.08
C GLY A 223 13.93 -19.56 -65.73
N VAL A 224 13.89 -18.87 -66.86
CA VAL A 224 15.06 -18.46 -67.66
C VAL A 224 15.17 -16.95 -67.61
N ASP A 225 16.36 -16.44 -67.35
CA ASP A 225 16.63 -15.01 -67.29
C ASP A 225 16.95 -14.47 -68.69
N THR A 226 15.93 -13.99 -69.39
CA THR A 226 16.09 -13.44 -70.75
C THR A 226 16.71 -12.05 -70.78
N SER A 227 16.91 -11.40 -69.62
CA SER A 227 17.56 -10.09 -69.54
C SER A 227 19.09 -10.19 -69.61
N ARG A 228 19.64 -11.38 -69.37
CA ARG A 228 21.07 -11.69 -69.45
C ARG A 228 21.33 -12.79 -70.46
N THR A 229 22.48 -12.72 -71.11
CA THR A 229 22.94 -13.77 -72.02
C THR A 229 24.44 -13.98 -71.88
N GLY A 230 24.85 -15.25 -71.78
CA GLY A 230 26.24 -15.66 -71.96
C GLY A 230 26.49 -15.94 -73.44
N ARG A 231 27.64 -15.49 -73.96
CA ARG A 231 28.04 -15.74 -75.35
C ARG A 231 28.90 -17.00 -75.41
N TYR A 232 28.42 -18.00 -76.14
CA TYR A 232 29.15 -19.22 -76.45
C TYR A 232 29.77 -19.11 -77.85
N THR A 233 31.08 -19.32 -77.96
CA THR A 233 31.81 -19.41 -79.22
C THR A 233 32.46 -20.78 -79.31
N GLY A 234 31.73 -21.73 -79.88
CA GLY A 234 32.14 -23.11 -80.06
C GLY A 234 31.22 -23.81 -81.04
N THR A 235 31.47 -25.07 -81.33
CA THR A 235 30.73 -25.81 -82.37
C THR A 235 29.24 -25.85 -82.07
N LEU A 236 28.43 -25.50 -83.09
CA LEU A 236 26.99 -25.71 -83.13
C LEU A 236 26.67 -26.61 -84.32
N GLY A 237 25.61 -27.39 -84.20
CA GLY A 237 25.14 -28.27 -85.26
C GLY A 237 23.71 -28.73 -85.02
N ASN A 238 23.08 -29.30 -86.05
CA ASN A 238 21.75 -29.86 -85.87
C ASN A 238 21.81 -31.06 -84.91
N ASN A 239 21.04 -30.99 -83.83
CA ASN A 239 21.03 -31.99 -82.76
C ASN A 239 22.41 -32.17 -82.08
N HIS A 240 23.23 -31.13 -82.04
CA HIS A 240 24.53 -31.17 -81.40
C HIS A 240 24.42 -30.79 -79.91
N THR A 241 25.13 -31.53 -79.05
CA THR A 241 25.13 -31.28 -77.59
C THR A 241 26.48 -30.72 -77.17
N PHE A 242 26.46 -29.67 -76.35
CA PHE A 242 27.66 -29.00 -75.85
C PHE A 242 27.45 -28.54 -74.40
N SER A 243 28.53 -28.28 -73.66
CA SER A 243 28.45 -27.76 -72.30
C SER A 243 29.00 -26.34 -72.23
N PHE A 244 28.31 -25.48 -71.50
CA PHE A 244 28.64 -24.07 -71.36
C PHE A 244 28.16 -23.53 -70.02
N ASP A 245 28.82 -22.52 -69.47
CA ASP A 245 28.34 -21.79 -68.30
C ASP A 245 27.76 -20.45 -68.75
N PRO A 246 26.43 -20.29 -68.81
CA PRO A 246 25.79 -19.02 -69.16
C PRO A 246 25.81 -18.00 -68.01
N GLY A 247 26.47 -18.29 -66.88
CA GLY A 247 26.58 -17.44 -65.70
C GLY A 247 25.92 -18.01 -64.44
N THR A 248 25.42 -19.25 -64.47
CA THR A 248 24.77 -19.94 -63.34
C THR A 248 25.37 -21.31 -63.04
N GLY A 249 26.57 -21.59 -63.58
CA GLY A 249 27.22 -22.89 -63.55
C GLY A 249 27.18 -23.58 -64.90
N THR A 250 28.09 -24.54 -65.11
CA THR A 250 28.17 -25.29 -66.37
C THR A 250 26.95 -26.18 -66.54
N GLU A 251 26.21 -25.96 -67.63
CA GLU A 251 25.05 -26.72 -68.04
C GLU A 251 25.30 -27.37 -69.40
N THR A 252 24.55 -28.43 -69.71
CA THR A 252 24.57 -29.05 -71.03
C THR A 252 23.38 -28.58 -71.86
N PHE A 253 23.67 -28.20 -73.10
CA PHE A 253 22.72 -27.65 -74.06
C PHE A 253 22.70 -28.47 -75.34
N ARG A 254 21.58 -28.39 -76.06
CA ARG A 254 21.37 -28.98 -77.37
C ARG A 254 21.03 -27.89 -78.37
N SER A 255 21.82 -27.78 -79.42
CA SER A 255 21.49 -26.93 -80.57
C SER A 255 20.64 -27.70 -81.57
N VAL A 256 19.59 -27.06 -82.08
CA VAL A 256 18.71 -27.58 -83.13
C VAL A 256 18.65 -26.55 -84.24
N GLU A 257 18.94 -26.98 -85.47
CA GLU A 257 18.88 -26.09 -86.63
C GLU A 257 17.43 -25.78 -86.96
N TYR A 258 17.08 -24.49 -87.08
CA TYR A 258 15.74 -24.06 -87.45
C TYR A 258 15.68 -23.42 -88.85
N ALA A 259 16.82 -22.95 -89.35
CA ALA A 259 16.91 -22.34 -90.66
C ALA A 259 18.31 -22.50 -91.25
N ALA A 260 18.39 -22.56 -92.57
CA ALA A 260 19.63 -22.50 -93.30
C ALA A 260 19.44 -21.72 -94.60
N THR A 261 20.43 -20.91 -94.97
CA THR A 261 20.47 -20.21 -96.25
C THR A 261 21.51 -20.88 -97.12
N CYS A 262 21.04 -21.61 -98.13
CA CYS A 262 21.88 -22.40 -99.03
C CYS A 262 21.76 -21.94 -100.47
N GLY A 263 22.89 -21.76 -101.13
CA GLY A 263 23.00 -21.49 -102.55
C GLY A 263 23.54 -22.71 -103.31
N TRP A 264 23.83 -22.51 -104.59
CA TRP A 264 24.32 -23.56 -105.50
C TRP A 264 25.62 -24.25 -105.02
N PHE A 265 26.44 -23.56 -104.22
CA PHE A 265 27.74 -24.05 -103.73
C PHE A 265 27.71 -24.46 -102.25
N GLY A 266 26.54 -24.55 -101.61
CA GLY A 266 26.38 -24.95 -100.20
C GLY A 266 25.71 -23.89 -99.33
N CYS A 267 25.67 -24.15 -98.02
CA CYS A 267 25.03 -23.28 -97.04
C CYS A 267 26.01 -22.24 -96.48
N GLY A 268 25.68 -20.95 -96.61
CA GLY A 268 26.51 -19.85 -96.11
C GLY A 268 26.13 -19.37 -94.71
N TRP A 269 24.90 -19.67 -94.27
CA TRP A 269 24.38 -19.32 -92.95
C TRP A 269 23.46 -20.42 -92.41
N ARG A 270 23.50 -20.63 -91.09
CA ARG A 270 22.59 -21.52 -90.35
C ARG A 270 22.14 -20.84 -89.06
N GLY A 271 20.86 -20.98 -88.72
CA GLY A 271 20.26 -20.53 -87.46
C GLY A 271 19.98 -21.71 -86.54
N TYR A 272 20.31 -21.55 -85.26
CA TYR A 272 20.15 -22.57 -84.23
C TYR A 272 19.30 -22.07 -83.07
N TYR A 273 18.37 -22.90 -82.62
CA TYR A 273 17.75 -22.77 -81.30
C TYR A 273 18.53 -23.59 -80.29
N ILE A 274 18.77 -23.02 -79.13
CA ILE A 274 19.48 -23.66 -78.04
C ILE A 274 18.46 -24.06 -76.99
N TYR A 275 18.46 -25.34 -76.65
CA TYR A 275 17.63 -25.91 -75.58
C TYR A 275 18.50 -26.47 -74.47
N ASP A 276 18.01 -26.51 -73.25
CA ASP A 276 18.60 -27.38 -72.22
C ASP A 276 18.17 -28.84 -72.43
N LEU A 277 18.75 -29.76 -71.65
CA LEU A 277 18.41 -31.18 -71.72
C LEU A 277 16.96 -31.49 -71.31
N GLN A 278 16.30 -30.57 -70.60
CA GLN A 278 14.88 -30.64 -70.27
C GLN A 278 13.98 -30.12 -71.41
N GLY A 279 14.57 -29.67 -72.53
CA GLY A 279 13.86 -29.22 -73.72
C GLY A 279 13.35 -27.77 -73.63
N ARG A 280 13.81 -26.99 -72.64
CA ARG A 280 13.41 -25.59 -72.50
C ARG A 280 14.25 -24.72 -73.40
N TYR A 281 13.64 -23.73 -74.03
CA TYR A 281 14.34 -22.77 -74.86
C TYR A 281 15.27 -21.90 -74.01
N ARG A 282 16.55 -21.84 -74.36
CA ARG A 282 17.60 -21.10 -73.64
C ARG A 282 18.26 -20.02 -74.47
N GLY A 283 17.88 -19.86 -75.74
CA GLY A 283 18.40 -18.80 -76.59
C GLY A 283 18.64 -19.28 -78.01
N SER A 284 19.36 -18.48 -78.79
CA SER A 284 19.59 -18.73 -80.20
C SER A 284 21.02 -18.43 -80.59
N GLY A 285 21.47 -19.09 -81.65
CA GLY A 285 22.77 -18.86 -82.25
C GLY A 285 22.72 -18.88 -83.75
N SER A 286 23.84 -18.52 -84.35
CA SER A 286 24.04 -18.61 -85.79
C SER A 286 25.43 -19.13 -86.12
N GLY A 287 25.52 -19.82 -87.25
CA GLY A 287 26.78 -20.15 -87.89
C GLY A 287 26.90 -19.43 -89.22
N THR A 288 28.08 -18.90 -89.52
CA THR A 288 28.45 -18.42 -90.85
C THR A 288 29.70 -19.15 -91.34
N GLN A 289 29.80 -19.31 -92.66
CA GLN A 289 31.00 -19.86 -93.27
C GLN A 289 32.16 -18.85 -93.17
N CYS A 290 33.26 -19.25 -92.56
CA CYS A 290 34.48 -18.45 -92.42
C CYS A 290 35.68 -19.21 -93.02
N GLY A 291 35.80 -19.16 -94.34
CA GLY A 291 36.74 -19.98 -95.11
C GLY A 291 36.26 -21.42 -95.24
N TRP A 292 37.13 -22.40 -94.91
CA TRP A 292 36.79 -23.82 -94.91
C TRP A 292 36.09 -24.30 -93.63
N ASN A 293 35.99 -23.44 -92.60
CA ASN A 293 35.38 -23.76 -91.31
C ASN A 293 34.07 -22.99 -91.09
N TRP A 294 33.30 -23.43 -90.09
CA TRP A 294 32.13 -22.71 -89.58
C TRP A 294 32.52 -21.88 -88.35
N CYS A 295 32.16 -20.60 -88.37
CA CYS A 295 32.24 -19.72 -87.22
C CYS A 295 30.86 -19.66 -86.60
N THR A 296 30.72 -20.20 -85.39
CA THR A 296 29.44 -20.31 -84.70
C THR A 296 29.46 -19.54 -83.39
N GLU A 297 28.33 -18.89 -83.13
CA GLU A 297 28.09 -18.22 -81.87
C GLU A 297 26.65 -18.44 -81.41
N ALA A 298 26.44 -18.47 -80.10
CA ALA A 298 25.12 -18.50 -79.49
C ALA A 298 25.03 -17.57 -78.29
N SER A 299 23.87 -16.95 -78.14
CA SER A 299 23.49 -16.22 -76.93
C SER A 299 22.59 -17.13 -76.10
N ILE A 300 23.03 -17.47 -74.89
CA ILE A 300 22.38 -18.43 -74.00
C ILE A 300 22.00 -17.75 -72.70
N SER A 301 20.71 -17.74 -72.38
CA SER A 301 20.16 -17.17 -71.16
C SER A 301 20.38 -18.13 -69.97
N PRO A 302 20.90 -17.62 -68.84
CA PRO A 302 21.06 -18.40 -67.61
C PRO A 302 19.71 -18.73 -66.96
N ARG A 303 19.72 -19.63 -65.97
CA ARG A 303 18.54 -19.89 -65.14
C ARG A 303 18.27 -18.72 -64.21
N LEU A 304 16.99 -18.46 -63.96
CA LEU A 304 16.56 -17.50 -62.96
C LEU A 304 16.25 -18.24 -61.66
N PHE A 305 16.88 -17.80 -60.58
CA PHE A 305 16.68 -18.33 -59.24
C PHE A 305 16.12 -17.26 -58.31
N GLU A 306 15.17 -17.64 -57.47
CA GLU A 306 14.60 -16.80 -56.42
C GLU A 306 14.83 -17.43 -55.06
N ILE A 307 15.05 -16.59 -54.05
CA ILE A 307 15.08 -17.02 -52.66
C ILE A 307 13.65 -17.04 -52.15
N ARG A 308 13.16 -18.23 -51.76
CA ARG A 308 11.85 -18.38 -51.12
C ARG A 308 11.99 -18.75 -49.66
N LYS A 309 11.16 -18.13 -48.84
CA LYS A 309 11.00 -18.47 -47.43
C LYS A 309 10.20 -19.77 -47.30
N THR A 310 10.79 -20.77 -46.67
CA THR A 310 10.20 -22.12 -46.50
C THR A 310 9.87 -22.44 -45.06
N GLY A 311 10.43 -21.71 -44.10
CA GLY A 311 10.19 -21.90 -42.68
C GLY A 311 10.68 -20.73 -41.85
N GLU A 312 10.53 -20.85 -40.54
CA GLU A 312 11.05 -19.88 -39.58
C GLU A 312 11.56 -20.54 -38.29
N GLU A 313 12.66 -20.00 -37.79
CA GLU A 313 13.16 -20.23 -36.44
C GLU A 313 12.74 -19.04 -35.57
N VAL A 314 11.99 -19.31 -34.52
CA VAL A 314 11.48 -18.30 -33.60
C VAL A 314 11.97 -18.62 -32.20
N THR A 315 12.72 -17.72 -31.59
CA THR A 315 13.04 -17.81 -30.16
C THR A 315 12.26 -16.74 -29.42
N ALA A 316 11.26 -17.16 -28.65
CA ALA A 316 10.37 -16.28 -27.91
C ALA A 316 10.76 -16.21 -26.43
N ARG A 317 10.70 -15.02 -25.87
CA ARG A 317 10.86 -14.71 -24.45
C ARG A 317 9.55 -14.15 -23.93
N ILE A 318 8.76 -14.98 -23.25
CA ILE A 318 7.40 -14.64 -22.83
C ILE A 318 7.34 -14.62 -21.30
N ARG A 319 6.89 -13.50 -20.73
CA ARG A 319 6.62 -13.37 -19.30
C ARG A 319 5.32 -14.07 -18.97
N PRO A 320 5.27 -15.05 -18.05
CA PRO A 320 4.01 -15.69 -17.66
C PRO A 320 3.16 -14.74 -16.81
N TRP A 321 1.84 -14.95 -16.81
CA TRP A 321 0.98 -14.36 -15.80
C TRP A 321 1.14 -15.14 -14.50
N LEU A 322 1.51 -14.43 -13.44
CA LEU A 322 1.57 -14.97 -12.09
C LEU A 322 0.59 -14.24 -11.20
N GLU A 323 0.19 -14.90 -10.12
CA GLU A 323 -0.69 -14.34 -9.11
C GLU A 323 0.07 -14.22 -7.80
N ARG A 324 -0.08 -13.09 -7.13
CA ARG A 324 0.41 -12.92 -5.76
C ARG A 324 -0.65 -12.26 -4.91
N THR A 325 -0.60 -12.59 -3.63
CA THR A 325 -1.46 -11.97 -2.62
C THR A 325 -0.72 -10.82 -1.98
N VAL A 326 -1.30 -9.62 -2.04
CA VAL A 326 -0.73 -8.39 -1.47
C VAL A 326 -1.72 -7.70 -0.55
N TRP A 327 -1.20 -6.84 0.31
CA TRP A 327 -1.99 -5.97 1.17
C TRP A 327 -2.15 -4.62 0.48
N GLN A 328 -3.38 -4.29 0.08
CA GLN A 328 -3.70 -3.04 -0.59
C GLN A 328 -4.21 -1.99 0.41
N PRO A 329 -3.53 -0.86 0.58
CA PRO A 329 -3.98 0.22 1.44
C PRO A 329 -5.31 0.81 0.96
N GLN A 330 -6.22 1.05 1.91
CA GLN A 330 -7.50 1.71 1.67
C GLN A 330 -7.53 3.15 2.19
N GLY A 331 -6.58 3.50 3.05
CA GLY A 331 -6.51 4.81 3.72
C GLY A 331 -6.50 4.68 5.23
N THR A 332 -6.56 5.83 5.90
CA THR A 332 -6.68 5.95 7.36
C THR A 332 -8.07 6.46 7.71
N PHE A 333 -8.72 5.77 8.64
CA PHE A 333 -10.11 6.03 9.02
C PHE A 333 -10.20 6.21 10.53
N PRO A 334 -11.17 6.99 11.04
CA PRO A 334 -11.44 7.04 12.46
C PRO A 334 -12.02 5.71 12.94
N VAL A 335 -11.64 5.28 14.15
CA VAL A 335 -12.28 4.15 14.82
C VAL A 335 -13.53 4.68 15.53
N GLU A 336 -14.67 4.04 15.28
CA GLU A 336 -15.97 4.30 15.89
C GLU A 336 -16.10 3.58 17.25
N PRO A 337 -16.93 4.09 18.18
CA PRO A 337 -17.27 3.39 19.41
C PRO A 337 -17.71 1.95 19.15
N GLY A 338 -17.27 1.02 20.00
CA GLY A 338 -17.40 -0.41 19.81
C GLY A 338 -16.28 -1.04 18.97
N GLY A 339 -15.29 -0.25 18.52
CA GLY A 339 -14.12 -0.77 17.81
C GLY A 339 -14.38 -1.03 16.32
N PHE A 340 -15.24 -0.24 15.68
CA PHE A 340 -15.56 -0.39 14.26
C PHE A 340 -14.79 0.59 13.39
N VAL A 341 -14.50 0.20 12.15
CA VAL A 341 -14.00 1.09 11.11
C VAL A 341 -14.85 0.95 9.85
N ARG A 342 -15.23 2.07 9.24
CA ARG A 342 -16.02 2.08 8.00
C ARG A 342 -15.16 2.41 6.80
N VAL A 343 -15.06 1.46 5.88
CA VAL A 343 -14.35 1.62 4.61
C VAL A 343 -15.39 1.55 3.49
N ASN A 344 -15.53 2.64 2.72
CA ASN A 344 -16.51 2.75 1.63
C ASN A 344 -17.94 2.36 2.07
N GLY A 345 -18.36 2.82 3.26
CA GLY A 345 -19.69 2.55 3.83
C GLY A 345 -19.87 1.16 4.48
N THR A 346 -18.91 0.25 4.33
CA THR A 346 -18.95 -1.08 4.95
C THR A 346 -18.24 -1.07 6.30
N ALA A 347 -18.90 -1.56 7.36
CA ALA A 347 -18.32 -1.63 8.70
C ALA A 347 -17.49 -2.91 8.88
N TYR A 348 -16.31 -2.76 9.46
CA TYR A 348 -15.41 -3.84 9.87
C TYR A 348 -15.17 -3.72 11.37
N GLN A 349 -15.30 -4.82 12.10
CA GLN A 349 -14.96 -4.87 13.52
C GLN A 349 -13.47 -5.08 13.68
N ILE A 350 -12.83 -4.34 14.58
CA ILE A 350 -11.47 -4.61 15.05
C ILE A 350 -11.60 -5.45 16.33
N PRO A 351 -11.28 -6.76 16.28
CA PRO A 351 -11.39 -7.62 17.46
C PRO A 351 -10.47 -7.15 18.58
N GLY A 352 -10.97 -7.12 19.81
CA GLY A 352 -10.26 -6.61 20.99
C GLY A 352 -10.49 -5.12 21.29
N LEU A 353 -11.22 -4.39 20.42
CA LEU A 353 -11.61 -3.00 20.64
C LEU A 353 -13.10 -2.81 20.97
N GLU A 354 -13.81 -3.87 21.36
CA GLU A 354 -15.27 -3.86 21.57
C GLU A 354 -15.73 -2.89 22.67
N GLY A 355 -14.84 -2.61 23.64
CA GLY A 355 -15.06 -1.66 24.73
C GLY A 355 -14.73 -0.21 24.41
N TYR A 356 -14.11 0.08 23.27
CA TYR A 356 -13.73 1.45 22.90
C TYR A 356 -14.97 2.36 22.78
N GLY A 357 -14.91 3.57 23.33
CA GLY A 357 -16.04 4.52 23.31
C GLY A 357 -17.24 4.18 24.20
N ARG A 358 -17.21 3.09 25.00
CA ARG A 358 -18.31 2.69 25.92
C ARG A 358 -18.10 3.10 27.39
N ARG A 359 -17.38 4.21 27.65
CA ARG A 359 -17.08 4.68 29.02
C ARG A 359 -18.25 5.47 29.64
N PRO A 360 -18.49 5.40 30.96
CA PRO A 360 -19.48 6.25 31.63
C PRO A 360 -19.09 7.73 31.52
N GLN A 361 -19.99 8.56 30.99
CA GLN A 361 -19.81 10.01 30.91
C GLN A 361 -20.20 10.69 32.24
N GLY A 362 -19.49 11.76 32.65
CA GLY A 362 -19.93 12.65 33.73
C GLY A 362 -19.17 12.59 35.08
N VAL A 363 -18.06 11.87 35.19
CA VAL A 363 -17.26 11.77 36.43
C VAL A 363 -16.07 12.73 36.37
N GLY A 364 -16.31 14.03 36.42
CA GLY A 364 -15.27 15.08 36.44
C GLY A 364 -14.86 15.50 37.86
N ILE A 365 -13.66 16.08 38.00
CA ILE A 365 -13.22 16.77 39.23
C ILE A 365 -12.73 18.18 38.86
N GLU A 366 -13.25 19.19 39.52
CA GLU A 366 -12.77 20.57 39.46
C GLU A 366 -11.86 20.85 40.66
N TRP A 367 -10.84 21.70 40.48
CA TRP A 367 -9.96 22.14 41.57
C TRP A 367 -9.75 23.66 41.61
N MET A 368 -9.54 24.19 42.81
CA MET A 368 -9.23 25.61 43.06
C MET A 368 -8.21 25.75 44.18
N ARG A 369 -7.25 26.67 44.04
CA ARG A 369 -6.23 27.04 45.04
C ARG A 369 -6.46 28.47 45.55
N GLY A 370 -6.38 28.68 46.86
CA GLY A 370 -6.57 29.98 47.53
C GLY A 370 -7.00 29.82 48.99
N GLU A 371 -7.89 30.69 49.51
CA GLU A 371 -8.57 30.54 50.82
C GLU A 371 -10.00 29.95 50.73
N PRO A 372 -10.20 28.67 50.30
CA PRO A 372 -11.53 28.09 50.07
C PRO A 372 -12.17 27.43 51.30
N TYR A 373 -11.42 27.23 52.39
CA TYR A 373 -11.77 26.25 53.43
C TYR A 373 -13.14 26.48 54.07
N VAL A 374 -13.49 27.74 54.38
CA VAL A 374 -14.74 28.07 55.10
C VAL A 374 -15.95 28.11 54.16
N SER A 375 -15.78 28.60 52.93
CA SER A 375 -16.87 28.82 51.97
C SER A 375 -17.32 27.53 51.28
N TYR A 376 -16.39 26.64 50.94
CA TYR A 376 -16.72 25.40 50.22
C TYR A 376 -17.22 24.27 51.13
N LEU A 377 -16.72 24.18 52.36
CA LEU A 377 -17.20 23.21 53.35
C LEU A 377 -18.66 23.48 53.74
N ALA A 378 -19.02 24.76 53.90
CA ALA A 378 -20.39 25.22 54.12
C ALA A 378 -21.31 24.92 52.92
N GLN A 379 -20.82 25.11 51.69
CA GLN A 379 -21.55 24.73 50.48
C GLN A 379 -21.74 23.21 50.33
N ALA A 380 -20.72 22.39 50.65
CA ALA A 380 -20.75 20.94 50.49
C ALA A 380 -21.67 20.23 51.49
N SER A 381 -21.68 20.71 52.73
CA SER A 381 -22.48 20.16 53.83
C SER A 381 -23.86 20.83 53.96
N GLY A 382 -24.05 22.00 53.35
CA GLY A 382 -25.28 22.80 53.49
C GLY A 382 -25.45 23.47 54.86
N ILE A 383 -24.42 23.45 55.71
CA ILE A 383 -24.42 24.03 57.06
C ILE A 383 -23.83 25.45 56.96
N MET A 384 -24.63 26.50 57.23
CA MET A 384 -24.16 27.89 57.18
C MET A 384 -23.29 28.25 58.41
N GLY A 385 -22.09 28.80 58.18
CA GLY A 385 -21.31 29.56 59.17
C GLY A 385 -20.18 28.79 59.88
N GLY A 386 -18.95 29.28 59.75
CA GLY A 386 -17.72 28.67 60.29
C GLY A 386 -17.64 28.57 61.82
N GLU A 387 -18.43 29.34 62.57
CA GLU A 387 -18.46 29.26 64.04
C GLU A 387 -19.43 28.20 64.59
N VAL A 388 -20.47 27.83 63.83
CA VAL A 388 -21.42 26.76 64.21
C VAL A 388 -20.79 25.36 63.99
N TYR A 389 -19.76 25.28 63.14
CA TYR A 389 -19.12 24.03 62.74
C TYR A 389 -18.29 23.37 63.86
N ARG A 390 -17.65 24.17 64.73
CA ARG A 390 -16.75 23.65 65.78
C ARG A 390 -17.46 22.90 66.92
N GLY A 391 -18.79 23.00 67.02
CA GLY A 391 -19.58 22.33 68.07
C GLY A 391 -20.44 21.15 67.60
N GLN A 392 -20.58 20.93 66.28
CA GLN A 392 -21.54 19.95 65.74
C GLN A 392 -20.89 18.75 65.03
N VAL A 393 -19.62 18.86 64.65
CA VAL A 393 -18.86 17.75 64.09
C VAL A 393 -18.14 17.02 65.22
N VAL A 394 -18.52 15.77 65.44
CA VAL A 394 -17.96 14.92 66.50
C VAL A 394 -17.01 13.88 65.90
N ASP A 395 -16.05 13.43 66.70
CA ASP A 395 -15.24 12.26 66.34
C ASP A 395 -16.10 11.00 66.27
N LEU A 396 -15.76 10.07 65.38
CA LEU A 396 -16.48 8.80 65.26
C LEU A 396 -16.55 8.05 66.61
N GLN A 397 -15.49 8.09 67.40
CA GLN A 397 -15.47 7.46 68.73
C GLN A 397 -16.51 8.08 69.66
N GLU A 398 -16.60 9.42 69.69
CA GLU A 398 -17.58 10.14 70.50
C GLU A 398 -19.02 9.86 70.01
N TYR A 399 -19.24 9.88 68.69
CA TYR A 399 -20.52 9.53 68.07
C TYR A 399 -20.97 8.12 68.47
N CYS A 400 -20.09 7.12 68.32
CA CYS A 400 -20.41 5.73 68.63
C CYS A 400 -20.62 5.49 70.14
N THR A 401 -19.97 6.26 71.02
CA THR A 401 -20.23 6.20 72.47
C THR A 401 -21.56 6.82 72.88
N LYS A 402 -22.03 7.87 72.19
CA LYS A 402 -23.33 8.52 72.44
C LYS A 402 -24.53 7.78 71.84
N MET A 403 -24.26 6.85 70.92
CA MET A 403 -25.24 6.04 70.21
C MET A 403 -25.52 4.67 70.88
N ARG A 404 -24.65 4.23 71.79
CA ARG A 404 -24.91 3.12 72.71
C ARG A 404 -25.82 3.60 73.82
#